data_AF-R7D6A1-F1
#
_entry.id   AF-R7D6A1-F1
#
_cell.length_a   1.000
_cell.length_b   1.000
_cell.length_c   1.000
_cell.angle_alpha   90.00
_cell.angle_beta   90.00
_cell.angle_gamma   90.00
#
_symmetry.space_group_name_H-M   'P 1'
#
loop_
_entity.id
_entity.type
_entity.pdbx_description
1 polymer ?
#
loop_
_entity_poly.entity_id
_entity_poly.type
_entity_poly.pdbx_seq_one_letter_code
_entity_poly.pdbx_strand_id
1 'polypeptide(L)'
;MQRYDIAIIGGGIVGCCIARQLARYDVNVTVVEAANDIACGSSKANGGLVHGGYDPKPESMKAKVNARGCELYSQWSQELGFAFERPGSMVLAFNDEDRRTLDRLRAQGMKNGVSGLAIVDPKRIHELEPRASEMAVAALWCPQTGYVDPFDVAISAAENAAANGADFLRDHKVTQIAAKNDGFEVETSAGSLWARRIVNAAGNGCAEISRMAGAEKFNLVWRQGNILVLDREVHPYMPLYPTPTPVSKGVIVTGTVHGNTVVTATAAIREPGDTDTYADDMQKLLDGAQKLVPSLDTRRVIRAFAGGRAVIDGLNDFFIRRSALVPGFIQVAGIQSPGVASAPAIAQKVEGLLREDGAVLHERADYQPLRRPPVDFDQLDIDAQDELIQKDHFWGKIVCRCETVPEAEVIAAIHRTPGAVSVEGVKRRCRAGMGRCQSGFCQSRVVEILARELNCTPEDVLLEDAGSQIVSGPVK
;
A
#
# COMPACT_ATOMS: atom_id res chain seq x y z
N MET A 1 -4.99 -19.54 25.67
CA MET A 1 -5.15 -18.24 25.00
C MET A 1 -3.79 -17.58 24.92
N GLN A 2 -3.29 -17.27 23.72
CA GLN A 2 -2.04 -16.52 23.55
C GLN A 2 -2.19 -15.11 24.14
N ARG A 3 -1.10 -14.55 24.67
CA ARG A 3 -1.09 -13.22 25.31
C ARG A 3 -0.08 -12.32 24.62
N TYR A 4 -0.53 -11.11 24.28
CA TYR A 4 0.27 -10.08 23.64
C TYR A 4 0.26 -8.80 24.47
N ASP A 5 1.34 -8.03 24.40
CA ASP A 5 1.34 -6.69 24.96
C ASP A 5 0.54 -5.74 24.06
N ILE A 6 0.62 -5.95 22.74
CA ILE A 6 -0.06 -5.12 21.73
C ILE A 6 -0.61 -6.00 20.61
N ALA A 7 -1.92 -5.91 20.37
CA ALA A 7 -2.56 -6.46 19.17
C ALA A 7 -2.89 -5.35 18.18
N ILE A 8 -2.44 -5.47 16.94
CA ILE A 8 -2.75 -4.58 15.83
C ILE A 8 -3.82 -5.26 14.99
N ILE A 9 -5.02 -4.67 14.90
CA ILE A 9 -6.11 -5.23 14.11
C ILE A 9 -6.05 -4.62 12.71
N GLY A 10 -5.72 -5.44 11.70
CA GLY A 10 -5.57 -5.08 10.29
C GLY A 10 -4.12 -5.18 9.79
N GLY A 11 -3.90 -6.04 8.80
CA GLY A 11 -2.63 -6.30 8.11
C GLY A 11 -2.44 -5.49 6.81
N GLY A 12 -3.03 -4.30 6.71
CA GLY A 12 -2.71 -3.35 5.65
C GLY A 12 -1.33 -2.71 5.82
N ILE A 13 -0.92 -1.84 4.88
CA ILE A 13 0.36 -1.12 4.93
C ILE A 13 0.58 -0.39 6.27
N VAL A 14 -0.48 0.22 6.82
CA VAL A 14 -0.43 0.90 8.12
C VAL A 14 -0.15 -0.08 9.26
N GLY A 15 -0.87 -1.19 9.32
CA GLY A 15 -0.68 -2.21 10.36
C GLY A 15 0.71 -2.84 10.30
N CYS A 16 1.19 -3.15 9.09
CA CYS A 16 2.54 -3.69 8.87
C CYS A 16 3.64 -2.69 9.28
N CYS A 17 3.49 -1.40 8.93
CA CYS A 17 4.42 -0.36 9.38
C CYS A 17 4.41 -0.16 10.90
N ILE A 18 3.23 -0.25 11.55
CA ILE A 18 3.12 -0.19 13.02
C ILE A 18 3.80 -1.40 13.64
N ALA A 19 3.57 -2.61 13.13
CA ALA A 19 4.21 -3.83 13.61
C ALA A 19 5.74 -3.71 13.54
N ARG A 20 6.27 -3.26 12.40
CA ARG A 20 7.70 -2.98 12.22
C ARG A 20 8.23 -2.00 13.25
N GLN A 21 7.55 -0.86 13.43
CA GLN A 21 7.97 0.16 14.40
C GLN A 21 8.02 -0.39 15.83
N LEU A 22 7.06 -1.25 16.18
CA LEU A 22 6.95 -1.82 17.53
C LEU A 22 7.88 -3.00 17.77
N ALA A 23 8.28 -3.74 16.72
CA ALA A 23 9.22 -4.84 16.81
C ALA A 23 10.63 -4.42 17.26
N ARG A 24 10.94 -3.11 17.25
CA ARG A 24 12.15 -2.51 17.86
C ARG A 24 12.19 -2.65 19.38
N TYR A 25 11.05 -2.89 20.03
CA TYR A 25 10.92 -2.85 21.48
C TYR A 25 10.69 -4.23 22.08
N ASP A 26 11.04 -4.36 23.36
CA ASP A 26 10.85 -5.57 24.17
C ASP A 26 9.38 -5.71 24.60
N VAL A 27 8.52 -5.98 23.61
CA VAL A 27 7.08 -6.20 23.76
C VAL A 27 6.61 -7.26 22.79
N ASN A 28 5.66 -8.08 23.21
CA ASN A 28 5.05 -9.09 22.34
C ASN A 28 3.96 -8.45 21.47
N VAL A 29 4.16 -8.44 20.15
CA VAL A 29 3.28 -7.81 19.17
C VAL A 29 2.65 -8.85 18.27
N THR A 30 1.35 -8.71 18.00
CA THR A 30 0.67 -9.49 16.96
C THR A 30 -0.09 -8.59 15.99
N VAL A 31 -0.14 -8.99 14.72
CA VAL A 31 -1.05 -8.45 13.71
C VAL A 31 -2.15 -9.46 13.46
N VAL A 32 -3.40 -9.02 13.60
CA VAL A 32 -4.60 -9.83 13.39
C VAL A 32 -5.26 -9.38 12.09
N GLU A 33 -5.20 -10.23 11.07
CA GLU A 33 -5.72 -9.97 9.72
C GLU A 33 -6.84 -10.96 9.39
N ALA A 34 -7.94 -10.43 8.83
CA ALA A 34 -9.11 -11.20 8.48
C ALA A 34 -8.91 -12.00 7.17
N ALA A 35 -8.14 -11.45 6.23
CA ALA A 35 -7.78 -12.12 4.98
C ALA A 35 -6.68 -13.17 5.18
N ASN A 36 -6.50 -14.03 4.18
CA ASN A 36 -5.44 -15.05 4.15
C ASN A 36 -4.05 -14.50 3.85
N ASP A 37 -3.92 -13.21 3.56
CA ASP A 37 -2.68 -12.51 3.25
C ASP A 37 -2.74 -11.06 3.73
N ILE A 38 -1.58 -10.43 3.81
CA ILE A 38 -1.47 -9.01 4.14
C ILE A 38 -1.73 -8.13 2.93
N ALA A 39 -2.02 -6.85 3.18
CA ALA A 39 -2.29 -5.84 2.16
C ALA A 39 -3.49 -6.13 1.25
N CYS A 40 -4.40 -7.04 1.61
CA CYS A 40 -5.57 -7.43 0.81
C CYS A 40 -6.71 -6.38 0.77
N GLY A 41 -6.72 -5.40 1.69
CA GLY A 41 -7.70 -4.31 1.72
C GLY A 41 -7.31 -3.12 0.84
N SER A 42 -7.60 -1.89 1.26
CA SER A 42 -7.28 -0.66 0.50
C SER A 42 -5.81 -0.51 0.10
N SER A 43 -4.90 -1.23 0.76
CA SER A 43 -3.46 -1.25 0.43
C SER A 43 -3.19 -1.85 -0.95
N LYS A 44 -4.06 -2.72 -1.49
CA LYS A 44 -3.90 -3.25 -2.86
C LYS A 44 -4.39 -2.33 -3.97
N ALA A 45 -5.21 -1.35 -3.63
CA ALA A 45 -5.96 -0.56 -4.59
C ALA A 45 -5.56 0.92 -4.55
N ASN A 46 -4.29 1.23 -4.85
CA ASN A 46 -3.78 2.60 -4.90
C ASN A 46 -2.66 2.75 -5.95
N GLY A 47 -2.30 3.99 -6.26
CA GLY A 47 -1.29 4.31 -7.28
C GLY A 47 0.17 4.32 -6.82
N GLY A 48 0.48 3.85 -5.61
CA GLY A 48 1.86 3.77 -5.11
C GLY A 48 2.55 5.11 -4.82
N LEU A 49 1.79 6.22 -4.78
CA LEU A 49 2.37 7.56 -4.64
C LEU A 49 2.82 7.89 -3.22
N VAL A 50 4.09 8.27 -3.09
CA VAL A 50 4.69 8.86 -1.89
C VAL A 50 4.62 10.39 -2.01
N HIS A 51 3.42 10.95 -1.79
CA HIS A 51 3.16 12.39 -1.93
C HIS A 51 4.05 13.24 -1.00
N GLY A 52 4.59 14.35 -1.52
CA GLY A 52 5.48 15.25 -0.76
C GLY A 52 4.83 16.03 0.41
N GLY A 53 3.50 16.11 0.52
CA GLY A 53 2.83 16.75 1.66
C GLY A 53 2.36 18.18 1.48
N TYR A 54 2.32 18.70 0.25
CA TYR A 54 1.89 20.07 -0.04
C TYR A 54 0.36 20.28 -0.10
N ASP A 55 -0.41 19.21 -0.26
CA ASP A 55 -1.88 19.23 -0.40
C ASP A 55 -2.69 19.14 0.91
N PRO A 56 -2.27 18.41 1.97
CA PRO A 56 -3.01 18.32 3.23
C PRO A 56 -3.16 19.67 3.94
N LYS A 57 -4.37 20.01 4.41
CA LYS A 57 -4.65 21.27 5.13
C LYS A 57 -3.70 21.41 6.34
N PRO A 58 -3.06 22.57 6.59
CA PRO A 58 -2.22 22.74 7.77
C PRO A 58 -2.99 22.43 9.06
N GLU A 59 -2.28 22.00 10.10
CA GLU A 59 -2.82 21.53 11.39
C GLU A 59 -3.59 20.20 11.38
N SER A 60 -4.02 19.71 10.20
CA SER A 60 -4.65 18.40 10.08
C SER A 60 -3.69 17.28 10.48
N MET A 61 -4.24 16.14 10.91
CA MET A 61 -3.44 14.95 11.19
C MET A 61 -2.67 14.51 9.94
N LYS A 62 -3.30 14.57 8.75
CA LYS A 62 -2.63 14.32 7.47
C LYS A 62 -1.38 15.20 7.29
N ALA A 63 -1.47 16.50 7.56
CA ALA A 63 -0.32 17.41 7.44
C ALA A 63 0.80 17.05 8.43
N LYS A 64 0.45 16.63 9.65
CA LYS A 64 1.40 16.24 10.70
C LYS A 64 2.21 14.99 10.35
N VAL A 65 1.65 14.05 9.58
CA VAL A 65 2.31 12.79 9.25
C VAL A 65 2.81 12.69 7.80
N ASN A 66 2.26 13.45 6.85
CA ASN A 66 2.58 13.22 5.44
C ASN A 66 4.02 13.61 5.08
N ALA A 67 4.46 14.84 5.37
CA ALA A 67 5.80 15.29 4.98
C ALA A 67 6.88 14.41 5.64
N ARG A 68 6.73 14.13 6.94
CA ARG A 68 7.60 13.21 7.68
C ARG A 68 7.56 11.79 7.13
N GLY A 69 6.38 11.29 6.79
CA GLY A 69 6.23 9.96 6.20
C GLY A 69 6.98 9.84 4.88
N CYS A 70 6.84 10.83 3.99
CA CYS A 70 7.52 10.91 2.71
C CYS A 70 9.05 10.96 2.85
N GLU A 71 9.57 11.67 3.85
CA GLU A 71 11.00 11.73 4.16
C GLU A 71 11.55 10.34 4.54
N LEU A 72 10.82 9.58 5.36
CA LEU A 72 11.26 8.28 5.90
C LEU A 72 11.42 7.19 4.82
N TYR A 73 10.77 7.32 3.67
CA TYR A 73 10.83 6.32 2.60
C TYR A 73 12.25 6.05 2.09
N SER A 74 13.13 7.06 2.04
CA SER A 74 14.51 6.85 1.59
C SER A 74 15.28 5.92 2.52
N GLN A 75 15.16 6.14 3.84
CA GLN A 75 15.77 5.28 4.85
C GLN A 75 15.12 3.90 4.84
N TRP A 76 13.79 3.82 4.82
CA TRP A 76 13.08 2.55 4.90
C TRP A 76 13.31 1.67 3.67
N SER A 77 13.43 2.26 2.48
CA SER A 77 13.78 1.51 1.26
C SER A 77 15.17 0.88 1.37
N GLN A 78 16.15 1.60 1.94
CA GLN A 78 17.49 1.06 2.19
C GLN A 78 17.49 -0.04 3.26
N GLU A 79 16.74 0.15 4.34
CA GLU A 79 16.64 -0.82 5.44
C GLU A 79 15.89 -2.08 5.03
N LEU A 80 14.79 -1.94 4.29
CA LEU A 80 13.87 -3.04 3.99
C LEU A 80 14.07 -3.67 2.61
N GLY A 81 14.81 -2.99 1.74
CA GLY A 81 15.13 -3.45 0.40
C GLY A 81 13.94 -3.45 -0.57
N PHE A 82 12.90 -2.63 -0.35
CA PHE A 82 11.83 -2.43 -1.33
C PHE A 82 12.20 -1.33 -2.33
N ALA A 83 11.69 -1.43 -3.56
CA ALA A 83 11.97 -0.45 -4.61
C ALA A 83 11.26 0.89 -4.35
N PHE A 84 12.00 1.99 -4.48
CA PHE A 84 11.50 3.35 -4.30
C PHE A 84 12.21 4.31 -5.25
N GLU A 85 11.43 5.14 -5.94
CA GLU A 85 11.95 6.22 -6.78
C GLU A 85 11.42 7.58 -6.33
N ARG A 86 12.28 8.60 -6.40
CA ARG A 86 11.94 9.98 -6.01
C ARG A 86 12.23 10.98 -7.15
N PRO A 87 11.49 10.91 -8.27
CA PRO A 87 11.67 11.84 -9.39
C PRO A 87 11.06 13.23 -9.16
N GLY A 88 10.31 13.42 -8.07
CA GLY A 88 9.52 14.61 -7.82
C GLY A 88 8.11 14.51 -8.39
N SER A 89 7.43 15.64 -8.56
CA SER A 89 6.10 15.71 -9.17
C SER A 89 5.76 17.11 -9.66
N MET A 90 4.79 17.21 -10.57
CA MET A 90 4.22 18.49 -10.99
C MET A 90 2.69 18.54 -10.92
N VAL A 91 2.16 19.61 -10.32
CA VAL A 91 0.75 19.99 -10.44
C VAL A 91 0.63 21.00 -11.58
N LEU A 92 0.04 20.61 -12.70
CA LEU A 92 -0.07 21.44 -13.91
C LEU A 92 -1.25 22.41 -13.81
N ALA A 93 -1.01 23.66 -14.20
CA ALA A 93 -2.02 24.70 -14.36
C ALA A 93 -2.28 24.97 -15.84
N PHE A 94 -3.56 25.10 -16.22
CA PHE A 94 -3.98 25.36 -17.61
C PHE A 94 -4.64 26.73 -17.79
N ASN A 95 -4.87 27.47 -16.70
CA ASN A 95 -5.47 28.80 -16.71
C ASN A 95 -5.06 29.60 -15.45
N ASP A 96 -5.55 30.83 -15.32
CA ASP A 96 -5.20 31.71 -14.20
C ASP A 96 -5.79 31.28 -12.86
N GLU A 97 -6.93 30.58 -12.85
CA GLU A 97 -7.50 30.02 -11.63
C GLU A 97 -6.63 28.88 -11.10
N ASP A 98 -6.11 28.05 -12.00
CA ASP A 98 -5.17 27.00 -11.66
C ASP A 98 -3.89 27.58 -11.07
N ARG A 99 -3.35 28.67 -11.65
CA ARG A 99 -2.17 29.38 -11.11
C ARG A 99 -2.38 29.82 -9.66
N ARG A 100 -3.53 30.41 -9.33
CA ARG A 100 -3.88 30.77 -7.95
C ARG A 100 -3.91 29.56 -7.02
N THR A 101 -4.33 28.40 -7.54
CA THR A 101 -4.29 27.14 -6.79
C THR A 101 -2.86 26.67 -6.51
N LEU A 102 -1.93 26.85 -7.47
CA LEU A 102 -0.51 26.54 -7.27
C LEU A 102 0.10 27.38 -6.14
N ASP A 103 -0.18 28.69 -6.09
CA ASP A 103 0.29 29.58 -5.01
C ASP A 103 -0.21 29.13 -3.64
N ARG A 104 -1.50 28.77 -3.56
CA ARG A 104 -2.10 28.24 -2.33
C ARG A 104 -1.41 26.94 -1.90
N LEU A 105 -1.24 25.98 -2.81
CA LEU A 105 -0.58 24.70 -2.52
C LEU A 105 0.87 24.89 -2.10
N ARG A 106 1.60 25.82 -2.73
CA ARG A 106 2.98 26.16 -2.35
C ARG A 106 3.04 26.71 -0.93
N ALA A 107 2.23 27.71 -0.61
CA ALA A 107 2.19 28.31 0.73
C ALA A 107 1.81 27.28 1.80
N GLN A 108 0.88 26.39 1.47
CA GLN A 108 0.44 25.30 2.32
C GLN A 108 1.55 24.26 2.55
N GLY A 109 2.22 23.82 1.49
CA GLY A 109 3.35 22.90 1.61
C GLY A 109 4.52 23.49 2.40
N MET A 110 4.81 24.79 2.25
CA MET A 110 5.79 25.47 3.10
C MET A 110 5.43 25.41 4.58
N LYS A 111 4.15 25.64 4.94
CA LYS A 111 3.66 25.50 6.32
C LYS A 111 3.74 24.06 6.84
N ASN A 112 3.56 23.08 5.95
CA ASN A 112 3.68 21.66 6.27
C ASN A 112 5.13 21.16 6.31
N GLY A 113 6.13 22.02 6.09
CA GLY A 113 7.54 21.66 6.12
C GLY A 113 8.07 20.98 4.85
N VAL A 114 7.38 21.09 3.72
CA VAL A 114 7.81 20.51 2.45
C VAL A 114 8.92 21.36 1.83
N SER A 115 10.10 20.76 1.64
CA SER A 115 11.27 21.43 1.09
C SER A 115 11.28 21.45 -0.45
N GLY A 116 11.87 22.50 -1.03
CA GLY A 116 12.15 22.58 -2.46
C GLY A 116 10.96 22.88 -3.38
N LEU A 117 9.80 23.32 -2.83
CA LEU A 117 8.64 23.69 -3.65
C LEU A 117 8.90 24.93 -4.50
N ALA A 118 8.64 24.83 -5.80
CA ALA A 118 8.78 25.94 -6.74
C ALA A 118 7.61 25.97 -7.74
N ILE A 119 7.17 27.18 -8.10
CA ILE A 119 6.31 27.35 -9.27
C ILE A 119 7.24 27.54 -10.47
N VAL A 120 7.03 26.74 -11.51
CA VAL A 120 7.87 26.69 -12.71
C VAL A 120 7.07 27.13 -13.93
N ASP A 121 7.76 27.74 -14.89
CA ASP A 121 7.21 28.19 -16.16
C ASP A 121 7.12 27.04 -17.19
N PRO A 122 6.44 27.23 -18.34
CA PRO A 122 6.30 26.18 -19.35
C PRO A 122 7.62 25.61 -19.84
N LYS A 123 8.64 26.46 -20.05
CA LYS A 123 9.95 26.00 -20.49
C LYS A 123 10.53 25.00 -19.49
N ARG A 124 10.49 25.34 -18.19
CA ARG A 124 11.00 24.48 -17.14
C ARG A 124 10.15 23.23 -16.92
N ILE A 125 8.84 23.26 -17.19
CA ILE A 125 7.99 22.06 -17.21
C ILE A 125 8.54 21.06 -18.21
N HIS A 126 8.76 21.46 -19.47
CA HIS A 126 9.21 20.54 -20.52
C HIS A 126 10.68 20.12 -20.40
N GLU A 127 11.54 20.93 -19.74
CA GLU A 127 12.88 20.49 -19.35
C GLU A 127 12.85 19.34 -18.34
N LEU A 128 11.87 19.33 -17.43
CA LEU A 128 11.72 18.33 -16.37
C LEU A 128 10.88 17.12 -16.80
N GLU A 129 9.82 17.35 -17.56
CA GLU A 129 8.89 16.33 -18.08
C GLU A 129 8.52 16.67 -19.52
N PRO A 130 9.30 16.19 -20.51
CA PRO A 130 9.05 16.46 -21.92
C PRO A 130 7.70 15.98 -22.44
N ARG A 131 7.05 15.01 -21.76
CA ARG A 131 5.75 14.47 -22.18
C ARG A 131 4.56 15.23 -21.61
N ALA A 132 4.78 16.20 -20.72
CA ALA A 132 3.72 17.03 -20.15
C ALA A 132 2.98 17.78 -21.26
N SER A 133 1.72 18.12 -21.02
CA SER A 133 0.89 18.86 -21.97
C SER A 133 1.46 20.26 -22.26
N GLU A 134 1.64 20.57 -23.55
CA GLU A 134 2.02 21.90 -24.06
C GLU A 134 1.02 23.00 -23.68
N MET A 135 -0.20 22.63 -23.28
CA MET A 135 -1.22 23.57 -22.80
C MET A 135 -0.96 24.04 -21.36
N ALA A 136 -0.02 23.43 -20.63
CA ALA A 136 0.29 23.81 -19.27
C ALA A 136 1.00 25.19 -19.24
N VAL A 137 0.40 26.15 -18.55
CA VAL A 137 0.90 27.52 -18.46
C VAL A 137 1.86 27.71 -17.29
N ALA A 138 1.80 26.85 -16.27
CA ALA A 138 2.73 26.78 -15.14
C ALA A 138 2.55 25.45 -14.38
N ALA A 139 3.47 25.14 -13.48
CA ALA A 139 3.31 24.01 -12.58
C ALA A 139 3.85 24.29 -11.18
N LEU A 140 3.27 23.66 -10.15
CA LEU A 140 3.93 23.51 -8.86
C LEU A 140 4.80 22.26 -8.91
N TRP A 141 6.11 22.44 -8.91
CA TRP A 141 7.10 21.38 -8.83
C TRP A 141 7.43 21.06 -7.37
N CYS A 142 7.39 19.77 -7.03
CA CYS A 142 7.78 19.25 -5.72
C CYS A 142 8.84 18.15 -5.90
N PRO A 143 10.11 18.37 -5.50
CA PRO A 143 11.17 17.37 -5.66
C PRO A 143 11.05 16.20 -4.65
N GLN A 144 10.22 16.34 -3.62
CA GLN A 144 10.11 15.32 -2.57
C GLN A 144 9.20 14.16 -2.95
N THR A 145 8.28 14.33 -3.90
CA THR A 145 7.35 13.25 -4.26
C THR A 145 8.10 12.07 -4.89
N GLY A 146 7.67 10.86 -4.54
CA GLY A 146 8.14 9.62 -5.15
C GLY A 146 7.02 8.63 -5.39
N TYR A 147 7.40 7.42 -5.79
CA TYR A 147 6.50 6.28 -5.92
C TYR A 147 7.19 4.97 -5.55
N VAL A 148 6.38 4.02 -5.10
CA VAL A 148 6.77 2.69 -4.61
C VAL A 148 5.82 1.64 -5.17
N ASP A 149 6.22 0.38 -5.03
CA ASP A 149 5.25 -0.71 -4.96
C ASP A 149 4.62 -0.74 -3.54
N PRO A 150 3.32 -0.38 -3.39
CA PRO A 150 2.69 -0.34 -2.08
C PRO A 150 2.53 -1.74 -1.45
N PHE A 151 2.53 -2.81 -2.25
CA PHE A 151 2.52 -4.18 -1.76
C PHE A 151 3.84 -4.49 -1.06
N ASP A 152 4.94 -4.20 -1.74
CA ASP A 152 6.28 -4.51 -1.26
C ASP A 152 6.63 -3.71 0.00
N VAL A 153 6.13 -2.48 0.15
CA VAL A 153 6.28 -1.73 1.42
C VAL A 153 5.59 -2.44 2.58
N ALA A 154 4.36 -2.94 2.38
CA ALA A 154 3.64 -3.68 3.42
C ALA A 154 4.31 -5.02 3.72
N ILE A 155 4.67 -5.77 2.68
CA ILE A 155 5.31 -7.10 2.76
C ILE A 155 6.67 -7.01 3.44
N SER A 156 7.55 -6.12 2.98
CA SER A 156 8.88 -5.95 3.56
C SER A 156 8.84 -5.47 5.02
N ALA A 157 7.89 -4.59 5.38
CA ALA A 157 7.68 -4.20 6.77
C ALA A 157 7.18 -5.36 7.63
N ALA A 158 6.26 -6.19 7.10
CA ALA A 158 5.76 -7.37 7.80
C ALA A 158 6.86 -8.42 7.99
N GLU A 159 7.63 -8.72 6.95
CA GLU A 159 8.75 -9.67 7.01
C GLU A 159 9.82 -9.22 8.00
N ASN A 160 10.13 -7.92 8.04
CA ASN A 160 11.06 -7.38 9.03
C ASN A 160 10.49 -7.46 10.46
N ALA A 161 9.21 -7.16 10.65
CA ALA A 161 8.56 -7.30 11.95
C ALA A 161 8.56 -8.77 12.43
N ALA A 162 8.25 -9.71 11.53
CA ALA A 162 8.24 -11.14 11.82
C ALA A 162 9.65 -11.68 12.14
N ALA A 163 10.66 -11.26 11.39
CA ALA A 163 12.06 -11.59 11.68
C ALA A 163 12.53 -11.05 13.05
N ASN A 164 11.87 -10.03 13.58
CA ASN A 164 12.09 -9.47 14.92
C ASN A 164 11.09 -10.00 15.97
N GLY A 165 10.29 -11.02 15.65
CA GLY A 165 9.44 -11.73 16.60
C GLY A 165 7.98 -11.24 16.72
N ALA A 166 7.49 -10.42 15.79
CA ALA A 166 6.06 -10.11 15.71
C ALA A 166 5.29 -11.26 15.05
N ASP A 167 4.14 -11.63 15.62
CA ASP A 167 3.28 -12.67 15.06
C ASP A 167 2.28 -12.10 14.04
N PHE A 168 1.98 -12.87 12.99
CA PHE A 168 0.98 -12.52 11.97
C PHE A 168 -0.10 -13.59 11.90
N LEU A 169 -1.25 -13.29 12.51
CA LEU A 169 -2.43 -14.14 12.55
C LEU A 169 -3.35 -13.78 11.38
N ARG A 170 -3.18 -14.47 10.25
CA ARG A 170 -4.03 -14.36 9.04
C ARG A 170 -5.22 -15.30 9.12
N ASP A 171 -6.29 -15.04 8.38
CA ASP A 171 -7.59 -15.75 8.51
C ASP A 171 -8.21 -15.65 9.93
N HIS A 172 -7.82 -14.62 10.69
CA HIS A 172 -8.30 -14.35 12.04
C HIS A 172 -9.18 -13.10 12.05
N LYS A 173 -10.39 -13.21 11.47
CA LYS A 173 -11.35 -12.11 11.51
C LYS A 173 -11.82 -11.90 12.96
N VAL A 174 -11.57 -10.71 13.51
CA VAL A 174 -12.08 -10.33 14.83
C VAL A 174 -13.61 -10.27 14.80
N THR A 175 -14.25 -11.00 15.71
CA THR A 175 -15.71 -11.09 15.83
C THR A 175 -16.24 -10.42 17.09
N GLN A 176 -15.42 -10.33 18.15
CA GLN A 176 -15.79 -9.70 19.41
C GLN A 176 -14.56 -9.18 20.14
N ILE A 177 -14.73 -8.09 20.89
CA ILE A 177 -13.71 -7.53 21.79
C ILE A 177 -14.37 -7.27 23.15
N ALA A 178 -13.82 -7.85 24.20
CA ALA A 178 -14.27 -7.60 25.57
C ALA A 178 -13.16 -6.92 26.37
N ALA A 179 -13.39 -5.68 26.80
CA ALA A 179 -12.52 -5.00 27.75
C ALA A 179 -12.58 -5.70 29.12
N LYS A 180 -11.42 -6.00 29.68
CA LYS A 180 -11.22 -6.56 31.03
C LYS A 180 -10.37 -5.58 31.84
N ASN A 181 -10.21 -5.83 33.14
CA ASN A 181 -9.52 -4.88 34.04
C ASN A 181 -8.06 -4.58 33.64
N ASP A 182 -7.37 -5.48 32.94
CA ASP A 182 -5.95 -5.37 32.61
C ASP A 182 -5.64 -5.45 31.09
N GLY A 183 -6.67 -5.42 30.23
CA GLY A 183 -6.51 -5.54 28.78
C GLY A 183 -7.79 -5.96 28.07
N PHE A 184 -7.64 -6.72 26.99
CA PHE A 184 -8.71 -7.11 26.09
C PHE A 184 -8.66 -8.60 25.81
N GLU A 185 -9.83 -9.23 25.86
CA GLU A 185 -10.07 -10.52 25.26
C GLU A 185 -10.62 -10.28 23.85
N VAL A 186 -9.93 -10.83 22.84
CA VAL A 186 -10.26 -10.64 21.42
C VAL A 186 -10.62 -12.01 20.85
N GLU A 187 -11.89 -12.16 20.47
CA GLU A 187 -12.38 -13.37 19.80
C GLU A 187 -12.23 -13.22 18.28
N THR A 188 -11.77 -14.27 17.62
CA THR A 188 -11.62 -14.31 16.16
C THR A 188 -12.25 -15.58 15.58
N SER A 189 -12.41 -15.61 14.26
CA SER A 189 -12.86 -16.79 13.51
C SER A 189 -11.99 -18.04 13.70
N ALA A 190 -10.74 -17.89 14.14
CA ALA A 190 -9.77 -18.98 14.29
C ALA A 190 -9.28 -19.16 15.75
N GLY A 191 -9.95 -18.53 16.72
CA GLY A 191 -9.65 -18.65 18.14
C GLY A 191 -9.47 -17.31 18.85
N SER A 192 -9.42 -17.35 20.18
CA SER A 192 -9.29 -16.16 21.01
C SER A 192 -7.85 -15.88 21.43
N LEU A 193 -7.51 -14.60 21.53
CA LEU A 193 -6.26 -14.08 22.08
C LEU A 193 -6.54 -13.01 23.13
N TRP A 194 -5.53 -12.74 23.96
CA TRP A 194 -5.55 -11.64 24.90
C TRP A 194 -4.50 -10.61 24.52
N ALA A 195 -4.84 -9.33 24.64
CA ALA A 195 -3.91 -8.23 24.40
C ALA A 195 -4.02 -7.17 25.49
N ARG A 196 -2.90 -6.66 26.01
CA ARG A 196 -2.93 -5.54 26.97
C ARG A 196 -3.43 -4.25 26.32
N ARG A 197 -3.05 -4.03 25.06
CA ARG A 197 -3.46 -2.87 24.25
C ARG A 197 -3.88 -3.30 22.85
N ILE A 198 -4.79 -2.53 22.25
CA ILE A 198 -5.24 -2.72 20.87
C ILE A 198 -4.94 -1.48 20.05
N VAL A 199 -4.40 -1.68 18.85
CA VAL A 199 -4.31 -0.66 17.80
C VAL A 199 -5.27 -1.03 16.68
N ASN A 200 -6.33 -0.24 16.51
CA ASN A 200 -7.32 -0.41 15.45
C ASN A 200 -6.82 0.22 14.14
N ALA A 201 -6.25 -0.60 13.25
CA ALA A 201 -5.76 -0.24 11.93
C ALA A 201 -6.52 -0.97 10.80
N ALA A 202 -7.79 -1.33 11.06
CA ALA A 202 -8.59 -2.22 10.22
C ALA A 202 -9.13 -1.59 8.91
N GLY A 203 -8.62 -0.43 8.49
CA GLY A 203 -9.05 0.25 7.27
C GLY A 203 -10.57 0.50 7.23
N ASN A 204 -11.24 -0.08 6.23
CA ASN A 204 -12.71 0.01 6.11
C ASN A 204 -13.48 -0.74 7.22
N GLY A 205 -12.80 -1.57 8.02
CA GLY A 205 -13.35 -2.23 9.21
C GLY A 205 -13.20 -1.44 10.52
N CYS A 206 -12.52 -0.27 10.52
CA CYS A 206 -12.23 0.45 11.77
C CYS A 206 -13.49 0.81 12.57
N ALA A 207 -14.59 1.16 11.90
CA ALA A 207 -15.84 1.50 12.58
C ALA A 207 -16.44 0.29 13.33
N GLU A 208 -16.38 -0.89 12.71
CA GLU A 208 -16.86 -2.13 13.31
C GLU A 208 -16.01 -2.54 14.52
N ILE A 209 -14.68 -2.52 14.38
CA ILE A 209 -13.74 -2.83 15.46
C ILE A 209 -13.90 -1.85 16.63
N SER A 210 -14.06 -0.55 16.33
CA SER A 210 -14.32 0.46 17.35
C SER A 210 -15.62 0.18 18.13
N ARG A 211 -16.69 -0.17 17.41
CA ARG A 211 -17.97 -0.54 18.00
C ARG A 211 -17.87 -1.81 18.86
N MET A 212 -17.17 -2.84 18.40
CA MET A 212 -16.93 -4.08 19.16
C MET A 212 -16.25 -3.80 20.49
N ALA A 213 -15.26 -2.91 20.51
CA ALA A 213 -14.54 -2.52 21.73
C ALA A 213 -15.31 -1.57 22.66
N GLY A 214 -16.48 -1.05 22.24
CA GLY A 214 -17.20 -0.01 22.98
C GLY A 214 -16.53 1.38 22.92
N ALA A 215 -15.65 1.60 21.94
CA ALA A 215 -14.93 2.86 21.73
C ALA A 215 -15.75 3.87 20.90
N GLU A 216 -15.09 4.84 20.27
CA GLU A 216 -15.76 5.93 19.55
C GLU A 216 -16.66 5.42 18.41
N LYS A 217 -17.85 6.00 18.28
CA LYS A 217 -18.75 5.70 17.16
C LYS A 217 -18.47 6.65 16.01
N PHE A 218 -18.18 6.09 14.85
CA PHE A 218 -18.06 6.81 13.58
C PHE A 218 -18.47 5.90 12.43
N ASN A 219 -18.93 6.49 11.32
CA ASN A 219 -19.27 5.75 10.11
C ASN A 219 -18.18 5.91 9.07
N LEU A 220 -17.98 4.87 8.26
CA LEU A 220 -17.08 4.91 7.12
C LEU A 220 -17.87 4.98 5.83
N VAL A 221 -17.40 5.82 4.91
CA VAL A 221 -17.96 5.98 3.57
C VAL A 221 -17.05 5.28 2.58
N TRP A 222 -17.63 4.40 1.76
CA TRP A 222 -16.91 3.71 0.72
C TRP A 222 -16.69 4.62 -0.50
N ARG A 223 -15.60 5.38 -0.46
CA ARG A 223 -15.19 6.22 -1.59
C ARG A 223 -14.28 5.44 -2.53
N GLN A 224 -14.90 4.77 -3.49
CA GLN A 224 -14.22 3.98 -4.52
C GLN A 224 -13.35 4.89 -5.42
N GLY A 225 -12.16 4.40 -5.78
CA GLY A 225 -11.35 4.97 -6.85
C GLY A 225 -10.89 3.90 -7.82
N ASN A 226 -11.04 4.20 -9.11
CA ASN A 226 -10.61 3.32 -10.20
C ASN A 226 -9.18 3.65 -10.64
N ILE A 227 -8.48 2.64 -11.12
CA ILE A 227 -7.08 2.71 -11.52
C ILE A 227 -6.89 1.91 -12.81
N LEU A 228 -6.13 2.48 -13.74
CA LEU A 228 -5.67 1.81 -14.96
C LEU A 228 -4.16 1.61 -14.90
N VAL A 229 -3.69 0.47 -15.39
CA VAL A 229 -2.27 0.16 -15.59
C VAL A 229 -2.02 -0.02 -17.08
N LEU A 230 -1.04 0.71 -17.59
CA LEU A 230 -0.52 0.62 -18.94
C LEU A 230 0.82 -0.10 -18.94
N ASP A 231 1.12 -0.76 -20.05
CA ASP A 231 2.31 -1.58 -20.21
C ASP A 231 3.64 -0.79 -20.23
N ARG A 232 4.78 -1.50 -20.08
CA ARG A 232 6.16 -0.98 -19.90
C ARG A 232 6.79 -0.33 -21.14
N GLU A 233 6.13 0.64 -21.76
CA GLU A 233 6.66 1.29 -22.98
C GLU A 233 6.49 2.82 -22.98
N VAL A 234 5.59 3.36 -22.17
CA VAL A 234 5.33 4.79 -22.07
C VAL A 234 5.14 5.12 -20.61
N HIS A 235 6.00 5.95 -20.02
CA HIS A 235 5.76 6.54 -18.71
C HIS A 235 6.27 7.97 -18.61
N PRO A 236 5.59 8.84 -17.85
CA PRO A 236 6.17 10.11 -17.45
C PRO A 236 7.33 9.84 -16.48
N TYR A 237 8.37 10.65 -16.55
CA TYR A 237 9.49 10.61 -15.62
C TYR A 237 9.05 10.92 -14.19
N MET A 238 7.98 11.71 -14.02
CA MET A 238 7.41 12.00 -12.71
C MET A 238 5.88 11.98 -12.69
N PRO A 239 5.26 11.76 -11.52
CA PRO A 239 3.83 11.98 -11.31
C PRO A 239 3.36 13.38 -11.76
N LEU A 240 2.39 13.40 -12.67
CA LEU A 240 1.70 14.61 -13.12
C LEU A 240 0.29 14.66 -12.57
N TYR A 241 -0.09 15.82 -12.04
CA TYR A 241 -1.38 16.09 -11.43
C TYR A 241 -2.07 17.25 -12.14
N PRO A 242 -3.40 17.27 -12.20
CA PRO A 242 -4.15 18.48 -12.42
C PRO A 242 -4.23 19.26 -11.10
N THR A 243 -4.70 20.50 -11.14
CA THR A 243 -5.09 21.21 -9.93
C THR A 243 -6.21 20.45 -9.18
N PRO A 244 -6.11 20.32 -7.84
CA PRO A 244 -7.09 19.58 -7.06
C PRO A 244 -8.41 20.34 -6.94
N THR A 245 -9.51 19.61 -6.88
CA THR A 245 -10.85 20.13 -6.53
C THR A 245 -11.16 19.84 -5.05
N PRO A 246 -12.27 20.38 -4.49
CA PRO A 246 -12.67 20.05 -3.11
C PRO A 246 -12.91 18.55 -2.86
N VAL A 247 -13.23 17.78 -3.91
CA VAL A 247 -13.64 16.37 -3.81
C VAL A 247 -12.50 15.41 -4.16
N SER A 248 -11.63 15.78 -5.10
CA SER A 248 -10.58 14.90 -5.63
C SER A 248 -9.31 15.68 -6.03
N LYS A 249 -8.16 15.00 -5.95
CA LYS A 249 -6.90 15.46 -6.55
C LYS A 249 -6.91 15.41 -8.09
N GLY A 250 -8.00 14.90 -8.69
CA GLY A 250 -8.14 14.67 -10.12
C GLY A 250 -7.43 13.41 -10.59
N VAL A 251 -7.35 13.26 -11.91
CA VAL A 251 -6.70 12.12 -12.57
C VAL A 251 -5.21 12.40 -12.67
N ILE A 252 -4.41 11.51 -12.10
CA ILE A 252 -2.95 11.56 -12.01
C ILE A 252 -2.40 10.55 -13.00
N VAL A 253 -1.31 10.91 -13.69
CA VAL A 253 -0.52 9.98 -14.51
C VAL A 253 0.84 9.83 -13.84
N THR A 254 1.26 8.61 -13.55
CA THR A 254 2.53 8.32 -12.86
C THR A 254 3.18 7.07 -13.41
N GLY A 255 4.51 7.00 -13.36
CA GLY A 255 5.24 5.74 -13.48
C GLY A 255 5.10 4.86 -12.24
N THR A 256 5.63 3.64 -12.35
CA THR A 256 5.87 2.71 -11.23
C THR A 256 7.33 2.31 -11.22
N VAL A 257 7.79 1.78 -10.09
CA VAL A 257 9.15 1.18 -9.94
C VAL A 257 9.39 -0.04 -10.85
N HIS A 258 8.35 -0.49 -11.56
CA HIS A 258 8.38 -1.65 -12.46
C HIS A 258 8.24 -1.22 -13.94
N GLY A 259 8.34 0.08 -14.22
CA GLY A 259 8.31 0.65 -15.58
C GLY A 259 6.92 0.80 -16.22
N ASN A 260 5.85 0.36 -15.54
CA ASN A 260 4.48 0.58 -15.99
C ASN A 260 4.04 2.04 -15.82
N THR A 261 3.00 2.46 -16.54
CA THR A 261 2.25 3.68 -16.22
C THR A 261 0.97 3.36 -15.48
N VAL A 262 0.67 4.15 -14.48
CA VAL A 262 -0.59 4.12 -13.73
C VAL A 262 -1.35 5.41 -13.95
N VAL A 263 -2.63 5.28 -14.28
CA VAL A 263 -3.60 6.39 -14.31
C VAL A 263 -4.56 6.22 -13.14
N THR A 264 -4.58 7.18 -12.22
CA THR A 264 -5.23 7.03 -10.90
C THR A 264 -5.69 8.40 -10.38
N ALA A 265 -6.80 8.60 -9.70
CA ALA A 265 -7.95 7.73 -9.61
C ALA A 265 -9.22 8.57 -9.67
N THR A 266 -10.31 7.92 -10.06
CA THR A 266 -11.64 8.48 -9.86
C THR A 266 -11.99 8.54 -8.36
N ALA A 267 -13.11 9.19 -8.06
CA ALA A 267 -13.67 9.24 -6.72
C ALA A 267 -15.20 9.21 -6.84
N ALA A 268 -15.80 8.09 -6.44
CA ALA A 268 -17.25 7.91 -6.40
C ALA A 268 -17.64 7.33 -5.03
N ILE A 269 -18.76 7.80 -4.47
CA ILE A 269 -19.37 7.16 -3.31
C ILE A 269 -20.23 6.01 -3.83
N ARG A 270 -19.97 4.80 -3.32
CA ARG A 270 -20.63 3.56 -3.75
C ARG A 270 -20.94 2.71 -2.52
N GLU A 271 -21.58 1.57 -2.73
CA GLU A 271 -21.85 0.61 -1.65
C GLU A 271 -20.54 0.07 -1.05
N PRO A 272 -20.50 -0.21 0.27
CA PRO A 272 -19.36 -0.84 0.90
C PRO A 272 -18.96 -2.15 0.22
N GLY A 273 -17.68 -2.29 -0.13
CA GLY A 273 -17.16 -3.47 -0.81
C GLY A 273 -17.19 -3.42 -2.34
N ASP A 274 -17.83 -2.41 -2.95
CA ASP A 274 -17.85 -2.27 -4.41
C ASP A 274 -16.43 -2.04 -4.95
N THR A 275 -15.91 -3.05 -5.65
CA THR A 275 -14.59 -3.06 -6.29
C THR A 275 -14.69 -3.21 -7.81
N ASP A 276 -15.90 -3.09 -8.36
CA ASP A 276 -16.13 -3.15 -9.80
C ASP A 276 -15.58 -1.89 -10.48
N THR A 277 -15.27 -2.05 -11.77
CA THR A 277 -14.88 -0.95 -12.65
C THR A 277 -16.00 -0.60 -13.62
N TYR A 278 -16.22 0.69 -13.87
CA TYR A 278 -17.31 1.18 -14.70
C TYR A 278 -16.78 1.92 -15.92
N ALA A 279 -17.42 1.71 -17.07
CA ALA A 279 -16.97 2.27 -18.36
C ALA A 279 -16.79 3.80 -18.32
N ASP A 280 -17.76 4.53 -17.76
CA ASP A 280 -17.68 6.00 -17.64
C ASP A 280 -16.51 6.44 -16.74
N ASP A 281 -16.21 5.69 -15.69
CA ASP A 281 -15.08 5.99 -14.81
C ASP A 281 -13.75 5.68 -15.49
N MET A 282 -13.68 4.63 -16.34
CA MET A 282 -12.52 4.38 -17.19
C MET A 282 -12.32 5.52 -18.18
N GLN A 283 -13.38 5.97 -18.86
CA GLN A 283 -13.29 7.04 -19.85
C GLN A 283 -12.79 8.34 -19.20
N LYS A 284 -13.30 8.71 -18.01
CA LYS A 284 -12.79 9.86 -17.25
C LYS A 284 -11.30 9.77 -16.94
N LEU A 285 -10.79 8.57 -16.62
CA LEU A 285 -9.35 8.36 -16.39
C LEU A 285 -8.56 8.58 -17.69
N LEU A 286 -9.03 8.03 -18.81
CA LEU A 286 -8.36 8.18 -20.09
C LEU A 286 -8.32 9.65 -20.55
N ASP A 287 -9.45 10.36 -20.47
CA ASP A 287 -9.56 11.77 -20.83
C ASP A 287 -8.66 12.65 -19.94
N GLY A 288 -8.68 12.39 -18.62
CA GLY A 288 -7.83 13.08 -17.67
C GLY A 288 -6.34 12.83 -17.90
N ALA A 289 -5.97 11.60 -18.27
CA ALA A 289 -4.60 11.25 -18.60
C ALA A 289 -4.12 11.96 -19.87
N GLN A 290 -4.93 11.97 -20.93
CA GLN A 290 -4.60 12.67 -22.19
C GLN A 290 -4.50 14.18 -22.02
N LYS A 291 -5.25 14.76 -21.07
CA LYS A 291 -5.08 16.18 -20.73
C LYS A 291 -3.69 16.49 -20.16
N LEU A 292 -3.13 15.58 -19.34
CA LEU A 292 -1.82 15.77 -18.71
C LEU A 292 -0.66 15.32 -19.60
N VAL A 293 -0.85 14.23 -20.33
CA VAL A 293 0.13 13.58 -21.21
C VAL A 293 -0.54 13.26 -22.54
N PRO A 294 -0.64 14.23 -23.48
CA PRO A 294 -1.34 14.02 -24.76
C PRO A 294 -0.75 12.89 -25.62
N SER A 295 0.53 12.56 -25.41
CA SER A 295 1.23 11.49 -26.13
C SER A 295 0.95 10.08 -25.58
N LEU A 296 0.13 9.93 -24.53
CA LEU A 296 -0.15 8.64 -23.90
C LEU A 296 -1.02 7.75 -24.80
N ASP A 297 -0.52 6.56 -25.16
CA ASP A 297 -1.29 5.56 -25.92
C ASP A 297 -2.23 4.78 -24.99
N THR A 298 -3.49 5.21 -24.94
CA THR A 298 -4.53 4.65 -24.08
C THR A 298 -4.96 3.23 -24.47
N ARG A 299 -4.55 2.71 -25.63
CA ARG A 299 -4.87 1.33 -26.05
C ARG A 299 -4.01 0.28 -25.34
N ARG A 300 -3.02 0.71 -24.57
CA ARG A 300 -2.05 -0.14 -23.87
C ARG A 300 -2.43 -0.46 -22.44
N VAL A 301 -3.69 -0.24 -22.07
CA VAL A 301 -4.22 -0.66 -20.78
C VAL A 301 -4.16 -2.18 -20.70
N ILE A 302 -3.40 -2.70 -19.75
CA ILE A 302 -3.29 -4.13 -19.46
C ILE A 302 -4.09 -4.52 -18.23
N ARG A 303 -4.46 -3.56 -17.37
CA ARG A 303 -5.26 -3.84 -16.16
C ARG A 303 -6.14 -2.65 -15.79
N ALA A 304 -7.33 -2.95 -15.30
CA ALA A 304 -8.21 -2.03 -14.59
C ALA A 304 -8.62 -2.65 -13.25
N PHE A 305 -8.68 -1.84 -12.19
CA PHE A 305 -9.17 -2.27 -10.88
C PHE A 305 -9.67 -1.07 -10.07
N ALA A 306 -10.44 -1.34 -9.03
CA ALA A 306 -10.93 -0.32 -8.12
C ALA A 306 -10.77 -0.73 -6.65
N GLY A 307 -10.81 0.25 -5.75
CA GLY A 307 -10.88 -0.02 -4.32
C GLY A 307 -11.43 1.14 -3.50
N GLY A 308 -11.94 0.81 -2.33
CA GLY A 308 -12.53 1.75 -1.39
C GLY A 308 -11.50 2.41 -0.49
N ARG A 309 -11.49 3.75 -0.45
CA ARG A 309 -10.75 4.52 0.55
C ARG A 309 -11.52 4.51 1.87
N ALA A 310 -10.81 4.27 2.99
CA ALA A 310 -11.39 4.40 4.32
C ALA A 310 -11.56 5.89 4.68
N VAL A 311 -12.76 6.42 4.49
CA VAL A 311 -13.11 7.81 4.78
C VAL A 311 -14.11 7.84 5.92
N ILE A 312 -13.83 8.58 6.99
CA ILE A 312 -14.81 8.82 8.05
C ILE A 312 -15.82 9.86 7.56
N ASP A 313 -17.11 9.56 7.70
CA ASP A 313 -18.17 10.49 7.29
C ASP A 313 -18.01 11.85 8.00
N GLY A 314 -18.13 12.94 7.23
CA GLY A 314 -17.91 14.30 7.71
C GLY A 314 -16.45 14.67 8.06
N LEU A 315 -15.47 13.77 7.90
CA LEU A 315 -14.07 14.03 8.27
C LEU A 315 -13.11 13.82 7.09
N ASN A 316 -12.59 14.92 6.54
CA ASN A 316 -11.52 14.88 5.52
C ASN A 316 -10.10 14.84 6.13
N ASP A 317 -9.90 14.05 7.19
CA ASP A 317 -8.62 13.92 7.90
C ASP A 317 -8.39 12.47 8.37
N PHE A 318 -7.26 12.21 9.01
CA PHE A 318 -7.00 10.95 9.71
C PHE A 318 -7.45 11.03 11.17
N PHE A 319 -8.01 9.94 11.68
CA PHE A 319 -8.40 9.80 13.08
C PHE A 319 -7.37 8.92 13.81
N ILE A 320 -6.27 9.56 14.24
CA ILE A 320 -5.14 8.90 14.91
C ILE A 320 -5.01 9.42 16.34
N ARG A 321 -5.51 8.67 17.31
CA ARG A 321 -5.55 9.09 18.73
C ARG A 321 -5.83 7.90 19.66
N ARG A 322 -5.50 8.04 20.94
CA ARG A 322 -6.01 7.18 22.00
C ARG A 322 -7.53 7.33 22.09
N SER A 323 -8.23 6.24 22.39
CA SER A 323 -9.64 6.31 22.69
C SER A 323 -9.85 7.11 23.98
N ALA A 324 -10.84 8.00 23.97
CA ALA A 324 -11.28 8.72 25.16
C ALA A 324 -12.23 7.87 26.03
N LEU A 325 -12.76 6.77 25.47
CA LEU A 325 -13.76 5.92 26.10
C LEU A 325 -13.15 4.63 26.65
N VAL A 326 -12.13 4.11 25.98
CA VAL A 326 -11.56 2.78 26.27
C VAL A 326 -10.03 2.89 26.44
N PRO A 327 -9.52 2.95 27.68
CA PRO A 327 -8.07 2.94 27.93
C PRO A 327 -7.38 1.73 27.30
N GLY A 328 -6.15 1.88 26.79
CA GLY A 328 -5.47 0.79 26.08
C GLY A 328 -5.90 0.60 24.63
N PHE A 329 -6.87 1.36 24.12
CA PHE A 329 -7.33 1.28 22.74
C PHE A 329 -6.90 2.50 21.93
N ILE A 330 -6.19 2.30 20.82
CA ILE A 330 -5.71 3.35 19.92
C ILE A 330 -6.40 3.23 18.57
N GLN A 331 -6.93 4.34 18.08
CA GLN A 331 -7.60 4.44 16.80
C GLN A 331 -6.60 4.90 15.74
N VAL A 332 -6.55 4.19 14.61
CA VAL A 332 -5.82 4.56 13.40
C VAL A 332 -6.78 4.44 12.22
N ALA A 333 -7.82 5.27 12.23
CA ALA A 333 -8.97 5.17 11.34
C ALA A 333 -9.01 6.30 10.30
N GLY A 334 -9.77 6.09 9.22
CA GLY A 334 -9.95 7.10 8.16
C GLY A 334 -8.69 7.32 7.30
N ILE A 335 -7.80 6.32 7.20
CA ILE A 335 -6.54 6.42 6.46
C ILE A 335 -6.79 6.33 4.94
N GLN A 336 -7.20 7.46 4.38
CA GLN A 336 -7.31 7.75 2.94
C GLN A 336 -5.99 8.28 2.36
N SER A 337 -5.94 8.70 1.09
CA SER A 337 -4.77 9.45 0.57
C SER A 337 -4.49 10.66 1.48
N PRO A 338 -3.24 10.87 1.94
CA PRO A 338 -1.97 10.28 1.51
C PRO A 338 -1.47 9.10 2.40
N GLY A 339 -2.29 8.07 2.63
CA GLY A 339 -2.03 6.98 3.56
C GLY A 339 -0.73 6.20 3.31
N VAL A 340 -0.43 5.82 2.07
CA VAL A 340 0.84 5.16 1.70
C VAL A 340 2.03 6.02 2.11
N ALA A 341 2.09 7.26 1.62
CA ALA A 341 3.14 8.21 1.96
C ALA A 341 3.28 8.47 3.47
N SER A 342 2.19 8.33 4.23
CA SER A 342 2.15 8.62 5.67
C SER A 342 2.44 7.41 6.55
N ALA A 343 2.41 6.18 6.03
CA ALA A 343 2.42 4.96 6.85
C ALA A 343 3.62 4.87 7.81
N PRO A 344 4.87 5.19 7.42
CA PRO A 344 6.00 5.22 8.35
C PRO A 344 5.83 6.22 9.52
N ALA A 345 5.34 7.43 9.23
CA ALA A 345 5.13 8.45 10.26
C ALA A 345 3.89 8.18 11.13
N ILE A 346 2.87 7.51 10.58
CA ILE A 346 1.75 6.99 11.36
C ILE A 346 2.26 5.98 12.40
N ALA A 347 3.18 5.10 12.01
CA ALA A 347 3.79 4.15 12.94
C ALA A 347 4.53 4.85 14.09
N GLN A 348 5.36 5.87 13.79
CA GLN A 348 6.01 6.70 14.81
C GLN A 348 4.99 7.40 15.72
N LYS A 349 3.88 7.89 15.17
CA LYS A 349 2.82 8.54 15.96
C LYS A 349 2.12 7.54 16.89
N VAL A 350 1.84 6.33 16.42
CA VAL A 350 1.21 5.27 17.22
C VAL A 350 2.13 4.85 18.37
N GLU A 351 3.43 4.73 18.13
CA GLU A 351 4.40 4.48 19.20
C GLU A 351 4.32 5.56 20.30
N GLY A 352 4.29 6.84 19.93
CA GLY A 352 4.12 7.93 20.89
C GLY A 352 2.81 7.84 21.67
N LEU A 353 1.70 7.51 20.99
CA LEU A 353 0.40 7.32 21.65
C LEU A 353 0.38 6.13 22.61
N LEU A 354 1.09 5.05 22.30
CA LEU A 354 1.26 3.91 23.21
C LEU A 354 2.03 4.32 24.46
N ARG A 355 3.11 5.11 24.32
CA ARG A 355 3.85 5.65 25.48
C ARG A 355 2.98 6.57 26.35
N GLU A 356 2.20 7.44 25.73
CA GLU A 356 1.23 8.30 26.43
C GLU A 356 0.13 7.49 27.15
N ASP A 357 -0.21 6.30 26.63
CA ASP A 357 -1.11 5.33 27.26
C ASP A 357 -0.40 4.46 28.34
N GLY A 358 0.85 4.77 28.66
CA GLY A 358 1.62 4.08 29.69
C GLY A 358 2.26 2.77 29.22
N ALA A 359 2.42 2.55 27.91
CA ALA A 359 3.22 1.43 27.41
C ALA A 359 4.70 1.71 27.69
N VAL A 360 5.36 0.76 28.34
CA VAL A 360 6.79 0.80 28.58
C VAL A 360 7.46 0.12 27.39
N LEU A 361 8.08 0.94 26.52
CA LEU A 361 8.73 0.47 25.30
C LEU A 361 10.25 0.65 25.44
N HIS A 362 10.92 -0.42 25.86
CA HIS A 362 12.39 -0.51 25.96
C HIS A 362 12.96 -1.03 24.65
N GLU A 363 13.95 -0.33 24.08
CA GLU A 363 14.57 -0.78 22.84
C GLU A 363 15.33 -2.08 23.06
N ARG A 364 15.21 -2.97 22.08
CA ARG A 364 15.92 -4.24 22.06
C ARG A 364 17.34 -4.05 21.55
N ALA A 365 18.30 -4.69 22.22
CA ALA A 365 19.69 -4.69 21.78
C ALA A 365 19.92 -5.55 20.53
N ASP A 366 19.04 -6.52 20.28
CA ASP A 366 19.11 -7.48 19.17
C ASP A 366 18.22 -7.11 17.98
N TYR A 367 17.61 -5.92 17.97
CA TYR A 367 16.77 -5.46 16.88
C TYR A 367 17.55 -5.45 15.55
N GLN A 368 16.99 -6.09 14.52
CA GLN A 368 17.52 -6.13 13.17
C GLN A 368 16.71 -5.20 12.26
N PRO A 369 17.17 -3.96 12.02
CA PRO A 369 16.47 -3.02 11.15
C PRO A 369 16.52 -3.42 9.68
N LEU A 370 17.54 -4.19 9.29
CA LEU A 370 17.82 -4.58 7.91
C LEU A 370 17.08 -5.86 7.55
N ARG A 371 16.34 -5.83 6.44
CA ARG A 371 15.80 -7.01 5.77
C ARG A 371 16.63 -7.30 4.54
N ARG A 372 16.98 -8.57 4.32
CA ARG A 372 17.59 -9.00 3.07
C ARG A 372 16.52 -8.99 1.96
N PRO A 373 16.66 -8.19 0.89
CA PRO A 373 15.71 -8.23 -0.22
C PRO A 373 15.75 -9.60 -0.92
N PRO A 374 14.62 -10.05 -1.49
CA PRO A 374 14.62 -11.21 -2.36
C PRO A 374 15.46 -10.92 -3.61
N VAL A 375 15.96 -11.99 -4.23
CA VAL A 375 16.60 -11.89 -5.55
C VAL A 375 15.51 -11.60 -6.58
N ASP A 376 15.77 -10.62 -7.45
CA ASP A 376 14.98 -10.31 -8.64
C ASP A 376 15.78 -10.75 -9.86
N PHE A 377 15.38 -11.87 -10.46
CA PHE A 377 16.13 -12.49 -11.56
C PHE A 377 16.16 -11.60 -12.81
N ASP A 378 15.10 -10.83 -13.09
CA ASP A 378 14.99 -9.95 -14.26
C ASP A 378 16.00 -8.80 -14.20
N GLN A 379 16.46 -8.42 -13.00
CA GLN A 379 17.41 -7.32 -12.78
C GLN A 379 18.88 -7.77 -12.71
N LEU A 380 19.15 -9.08 -12.74
CA LEU A 380 20.51 -9.60 -12.74
C LEU A 380 21.14 -9.54 -14.14
N ASP A 381 22.47 -9.43 -14.18
CA ASP A 381 23.22 -9.67 -15.41
C ASP A 381 23.24 -11.17 -15.77
N ILE A 382 23.64 -11.47 -17.01
CA ILE A 382 23.60 -12.83 -17.56
C ILE A 382 24.51 -13.79 -16.77
N ASP A 383 25.68 -13.34 -16.34
CA ASP A 383 26.62 -14.17 -15.59
C ASP A 383 26.04 -14.55 -14.21
N ALA A 384 25.43 -13.60 -13.50
CA ALA A 384 24.76 -13.85 -12.23
C ALA A 384 23.51 -14.74 -12.38
N GLN A 385 22.76 -14.59 -13.47
CA GLN A 385 21.64 -15.50 -13.80
C GLN A 385 22.16 -16.92 -14.02
N ASP A 386 23.21 -17.11 -14.82
CA ASP A 386 23.81 -18.41 -15.11
C ASP A 386 24.35 -19.08 -13.83
N GLU A 387 24.97 -18.33 -12.94
CA GLU A 387 25.41 -18.84 -11.63
C GLU A 387 24.25 -19.38 -10.79
N LEU A 388 23.11 -18.68 -10.76
CA LEU A 388 21.93 -19.14 -10.01
C LEU A 388 21.35 -20.41 -10.64
N ILE A 389 21.26 -20.49 -11.97
CA ILE A 389 20.80 -21.67 -12.72
C ILE A 389 21.68 -22.88 -12.43
N GLN A 390 23.01 -22.71 -12.37
CA GLN A 390 23.94 -23.78 -12.04
C GLN A 390 23.81 -24.26 -10.59
N LYS A 391 23.53 -23.35 -9.65
CA LYS A 391 23.36 -23.68 -8.22
C LYS A 391 22.04 -24.39 -7.95
N ASP A 392 20.96 -23.95 -8.60
CA ASP A 392 19.65 -24.60 -8.52
C ASP A 392 18.87 -24.43 -9.83
N HIS A 393 18.55 -25.56 -10.45
CA HIS A 393 17.83 -25.64 -11.71
C HIS A 393 16.46 -24.95 -11.72
N PHE A 394 15.83 -24.68 -10.55
CA PHE A 394 14.59 -23.93 -10.47
C PHE A 394 14.73 -22.47 -10.92
N TRP A 395 15.94 -21.90 -10.87
CA TRP A 395 16.24 -20.57 -11.45
C TRP A 395 16.14 -20.56 -12.97
N GLY A 396 16.38 -21.70 -13.64
CA GLY A 396 16.28 -21.81 -15.09
C GLY A 396 14.86 -22.07 -15.61
N LYS A 397 13.91 -22.36 -14.70
CA LYS A 397 12.52 -22.69 -15.05
C LYS A 397 11.65 -21.44 -15.02
N ILE A 398 11.55 -20.73 -16.14
CA ILE A 398 10.72 -19.52 -16.23
C ILE A 398 9.22 -19.87 -16.13
N VAL A 399 8.58 -19.39 -15.06
CA VAL A 399 7.15 -19.53 -14.80
C VAL A 399 6.37 -18.40 -15.45
N CYS A 400 6.77 -17.14 -15.25
CA CYS A 400 6.13 -15.98 -15.86
C CYS A 400 7.05 -15.32 -16.89
N ARG A 401 6.78 -15.51 -18.17
CA ARG A 401 7.60 -14.92 -19.25
C ARG A 401 7.49 -13.40 -19.34
N CYS A 402 6.32 -12.82 -19.07
CA CYS A 402 6.14 -11.37 -19.20
C CYS A 402 6.93 -10.55 -18.18
N GLU A 403 7.26 -11.18 -17.05
CA GLU A 403 7.93 -10.54 -15.90
C GLU A 403 9.27 -11.24 -15.59
N THR A 404 9.70 -12.18 -16.44
CA THR A 404 10.94 -12.97 -16.29
C THR A 404 11.06 -13.65 -14.92
N VAL A 405 9.96 -14.20 -14.39
CA VAL A 405 9.95 -14.81 -13.05
C VAL A 405 10.23 -16.31 -13.11
N PRO A 406 11.33 -16.80 -12.52
CA PRO A 406 11.63 -18.23 -12.41
C PRO A 406 10.82 -18.92 -11.31
N GLU A 407 10.76 -20.25 -11.36
CA GLU A 407 10.11 -21.08 -10.34
C GLU A 407 10.72 -20.86 -8.95
N ALA A 408 12.04 -20.63 -8.87
CA ALA A 408 12.73 -20.34 -7.61
C ALA A 408 12.17 -19.09 -6.89
N GLU A 409 11.77 -18.05 -7.61
CA GLU A 409 11.16 -16.85 -7.02
C GLU A 409 9.73 -17.11 -6.51
N VAL A 410 8.97 -17.95 -7.23
CA VAL A 410 7.63 -18.38 -6.79
C VAL A 410 7.74 -19.20 -5.50
N ILE A 411 8.67 -20.16 -5.44
CA ILE A 411 8.97 -20.94 -4.24
C ILE A 411 9.39 -19.99 -3.11
N ALA A 412 10.33 -19.08 -3.36
CA ALA A 412 10.76 -18.11 -2.36
C ALA A 412 9.60 -17.25 -1.84
N ALA A 413 8.67 -16.81 -2.69
CA ALA A 413 7.49 -16.06 -2.27
C ALA A 413 6.57 -16.84 -1.32
N ILE A 414 6.47 -18.17 -1.49
CA ILE A 414 5.66 -19.06 -0.64
C ILE A 414 6.32 -19.27 0.72
N HIS A 415 7.64 -19.44 0.75
CA HIS A 415 8.41 -19.74 1.98
C HIS A 415 8.84 -18.51 2.79
N ARG A 416 8.49 -17.29 2.35
CA ARG A 416 8.67 -16.05 3.15
C ARG A 416 7.79 -16.08 4.42
N THR A 417 8.02 -15.16 5.35
CA THR A 417 7.23 -15.05 6.59
C THR A 417 6.74 -13.62 6.79
N PRO A 418 5.45 -13.29 6.60
CA PRO A 418 4.37 -14.19 6.16
C PRO A 418 4.45 -14.51 4.66
N GLY A 419 4.30 -15.80 4.32
CA GLY A 419 4.44 -16.33 2.97
C GLY A 419 3.15 -16.31 2.15
N ALA A 420 3.28 -16.37 0.83
CA ALA A 420 2.12 -16.47 -0.07
C ALA A 420 1.39 -17.80 0.09
N VAL A 421 0.05 -17.74 0.15
CA VAL A 421 -0.84 -18.91 0.24
C VAL A 421 -1.89 -18.95 -0.88
N SER A 422 -1.80 -18.02 -1.83
CA SER A 422 -2.74 -17.85 -2.95
C SER A 422 -2.00 -17.33 -4.18
N VAL A 423 -2.64 -17.44 -5.35
CA VAL A 423 -2.06 -16.96 -6.62
C VAL A 423 -1.78 -15.46 -6.58
N GLU A 424 -2.71 -14.66 -6.07
CA GLU A 424 -2.51 -13.21 -5.91
C GLU A 424 -1.45 -12.88 -4.83
N GLY A 425 -1.31 -13.72 -3.80
CA GLY A 425 -0.23 -13.60 -2.81
C GLY A 425 1.17 -13.81 -3.42
N VAL A 426 1.31 -14.76 -4.35
CA VAL A 426 2.53 -14.96 -5.14
C VAL A 426 2.76 -13.75 -6.06
N LYS A 427 1.71 -13.33 -6.76
CA LYS A 427 1.75 -12.19 -7.69
C LYS A 427 2.29 -10.94 -7.00
N ARG A 428 1.83 -10.61 -5.78
CA ARG A 428 2.31 -9.43 -5.03
C ARG A 428 3.77 -9.51 -4.55
N ARG A 429 4.35 -10.71 -4.43
CA ARG A 429 5.71 -10.92 -3.87
C ARG A 429 6.80 -11.08 -4.91
N CYS A 430 6.46 -11.56 -6.10
CA CYS A 430 7.41 -11.83 -7.20
C CYS A 430 6.88 -11.42 -8.57
N ARG A 431 5.74 -10.74 -8.65
CA ARG A 431 5.13 -10.23 -9.89
C ARG A 431 4.66 -11.27 -10.90
N ALA A 432 4.74 -12.57 -10.62
CA ALA A 432 4.22 -13.60 -11.51
C ALA A 432 2.74 -13.36 -11.85
N GLY A 433 2.46 -13.00 -13.11
CA GLY A 433 1.13 -12.66 -13.60
C GLY A 433 0.77 -11.17 -13.58
N MET A 434 1.69 -10.27 -13.25
CA MET A 434 1.49 -8.81 -13.31
C MET A 434 1.74 -8.19 -14.69
N GLY A 435 2.44 -8.89 -15.59
CA GLY A 435 2.79 -8.39 -16.91
C GLY A 435 1.64 -8.39 -17.92
N ARG A 436 1.94 -8.09 -19.19
CA ARG A 436 0.96 -7.92 -20.29
C ARG A 436 -0.15 -8.98 -20.35
N CYS A 437 0.16 -10.25 -20.09
CA CYS A 437 -0.81 -11.35 -20.19
C CYS A 437 -1.77 -11.48 -18.99
N GLN A 438 -1.55 -10.75 -17.88
CA GLN A 438 -2.38 -10.77 -16.67
C GLN A 438 -2.70 -12.19 -16.18
N SER A 439 -1.66 -12.98 -15.90
CA SER A 439 -1.76 -14.39 -15.50
C SER A 439 -2.25 -15.39 -16.57
N GLY A 440 -2.56 -14.95 -17.80
CA GLY A 440 -3.13 -15.83 -18.84
C GLY A 440 -2.31 -17.08 -19.22
N PHE A 441 -1.01 -17.12 -18.91
CA PHE A 441 -0.14 -18.28 -19.21
C PHE A 441 0.51 -18.92 -17.98
N CYS A 442 0.83 -18.14 -16.95
CA CYS A 442 1.60 -18.63 -15.80
C CYS A 442 0.73 -19.15 -14.65
N GLN A 443 -0.58 -18.87 -14.65
CA GLN A 443 -1.46 -19.17 -13.51
C GLN A 443 -1.48 -20.64 -13.13
N SER A 444 -1.65 -21.56 -14.09
CA SER A 444 -1.70 -23.00 -13.80
C SER A 444 -0.40 -23.51 -13.18
N ARG A 445 0.76 -23.04 -13.67
CA ARG A 445 2.06 -23.38 -13.10
C ARG A 445 2.21 -22.86 -11.67
N VAL A 446 1.77 -21.63 -11.41
CA VAL A 446 1.77 -21.07 -10.04
C VAL A 446 0.87 -21.88 -9.11
N VAL A 447 -0.29 -22.35 -9.59
CA VAL A 447 -1.18 -23.24 -8.82
C VAL A 447 -0.50 -24.57 -8.50
N GLU A 448 0.15 -25.21 -9.47
CA GLU A 448 0.89 -26.46 -9.27
C GLU A 448 2.02 -26.31 -8.24
N ILE A 449 2.77 -25.20 -8.31
CA ILE A 449 3.85 -24.90 -7.36
C ILE A 449 3.26 -24.64 -5.96
N LEU A 450 2.20 -23.84 -5.84
CA LEU A 450 1.53 -23.59 -4.56
C LEU A 450 1.04 -24.89 -3.92
N ALA A 451 0.35 -25.74 -4.68
CA ALA A 451 -0.14 -27.03 -4.18
C ALA A 451 1.00 -27.90 -3.67
N ARG A 452 2.11 -27.97 -4.42
CA ARG A 452 3.31 -28.71 -4.02
C ARG A 452 3.95 -28.15 -2.75
N GLU A 453 4.23 -26.85 -2.71
CA GLU A 453 4.98 -26.21 -1.62
C GLU A 453 4.15 -26.09 -0.32
N LEU A 454 2.82 -25.99 -0.43
CA LEU A 454 1.91 -25.93 0.71
C LEU A 454 1.36 -27.31 1.14
N ASN A 455 1.77 -28.37 0.44
CA ASN A 455 1.31 -29.74 0.68
C ASN A 455 -0.23 -29.86 0.68
N CYS A 456 -0.87 -29.28 -0.34
CA CYS A 456 -2.30 -29.36 -0.60
C CYS A 456 -2.59 -29.77 -2.05
N THR A 457 -3.86 -29.87 -2.43
CA THR A 457 -4.25 -30.19 -3.81
C THR A 457 -4.41 -28.91 -4.64
N PRO A 458 -4.27 -28.96 -5.98
CA PRO A 458 -4.57 -27.81 -6.84
C PRO A 458 -5.97 -27.21 -6.64
N GLU A 459 -6.95 -28.02 -6.23
CA GLU A 459 -8.32 -27.63 -5.90
C GLU A 459 -8.41 -26.79 -4.62
N ASP A 460 -7.46 -26.95 -3.70
CA ASP A 460 -7.38 -26.17 -2.46
C ASP A 460 -6.76 -24.77 -2.70
N VAL A 461 -6.09 -24.57 -3.83
CA VAL A 461 -5.41 -23.29 -4.14
C VAL A 461 -6.43 -22.23 -4.56
N LEU A 462 -6.41 -21.12 -3.83
CA LEU A 462 -7.27 -19.96 -4.06
C LEU A 462 -6.62 -18.96 -5.01
N LEU A 463 -7.44 -18.24 -5.78
CA LEU A 463 -7.01 -17.03 -6.47
C LEU A 463 -6.57 -15.97 -5.47
N GLU A 464 -7.45 -15.61 -4.54
CA GLU A 464 -7.15 -14.69 -3.45
C GLU A 464 -7.99 -15.05 -2.21
N ASP A 465 -9.31 -14.83 -2.26
CA ASP A 465 -10.19 -14.95 -1.10
C ASP A 465 -10.80 -16.35 -0.93
N ALA A 466 -11.36 -16.62 0.25
CA ALA A 466 -12.15 -17.84 0.48
C ALA A 466 -13.28 -17.96 -0.57
N GLY A 467 -13.41 -19.14 -1.19
CA GLY A 467 -14.38 -19.38 -2.25
C GLY A 467 -13.91 -19.00 -3.66
N SER A 468 -12.64 -18.61 -3.83
CA SER A 468 -12.04 -18.28 -5.13
C SER A 468 -11.20 -19.43 -5.72
N GLN A 469 -11.64 -20.68 -5.55
CA GLN A 469 -10.95 -21.85 -6.11
C GLN A 469 -10.81 -21.72 -7.63
N ILE A 470 -9.61 -22.01 -8.14
CA ILE A 470 -9.28 -21.90 -9.57
C ILE A 470 -9.59 -23.20 -10.31
N VAL A 471 -9.41 -24.33 -9.63
CA VAL A 471 -9.57 -25.68 -10.18
C VAL A 471 -10.76 -26.35 -9.52
N SER A 472 -11.70 -26.87 -10.32
CA SER A 472 -12.90 -27.56 -9.82
C SER A 472 -12.75 -29.08 -9.74
N GLY A 473 -11.64 -29.62 -10.24
CA GLY A 473 -11.30 -31.03 -10.20
C GLY A 473 -10.66 -31.52 -11.50
N PRO A 474 -10.26 -32.79 -11.56
CA PRO A 474 -9.70 -33.40 -12.76
C PRO A 474 -10.76 -33.52 -13.85
N VAL A 475 -10.40 -33.15 -15.08
CA VAL A 475 -11.21 -33.45 -16.28
C VAL A 475 -10.88 -34.89 -16.69
N LYS A 476 -11.90 -35.74 -16.73
CA LYS A 476 -11.77 -37.16 -17.14
C LYS A 476 -11.67 -37.34 -18.64
#